data_AF-D1P8C2-F1
#
_entry.id   AF-D1P8C2-F1
#
_cell.length_a   1.000
_cell.length_b   1.000
_cell.length_c   1.000
_cell.angle_alpha   90.00
_cell.angle_beta   90.00
_cell.angle_gamma   90.00
#
_symmetry.space_group_name_H-M   'P 1'
#
loop_
_entity.id
_entity.type
_entity.pdbx_description
1 polymer ?
#
loop_
_entity_poly.entity_id
_entity_poly.type
_entity_poly.pdbx_seq_one_letter_code
_entity_poly.pdbx_strand_id
1 'polypeptide(L)' 'VRLAALMEMDVDSAMLVLPRVSAPALTKPELILMNPADMLNLTKELVLFLLPKSVTSDFQND' A
#
# COMPACT_ATOMS: atom_id res chain seq x y z
N VAL A 1 -0.01 -4.37 -11.65
CA VAL A 1 -0.21 -4.71 -10.22
C VAL A 1 -1.69 -4.98 -10.01
N ARG A 2 -2.06 -6.13 -9.43
CA ARG A 2 -3.47 -6.47 -9.15
C ARG A 2 -3.81 -5.97 -7.75
N LEU A 3 -5.00 -5.38 -7.55
CA LEU A 3 -5.44 -4.92 -6.23
C LEU A 3 -5.47 -6.05 -5.20
N ALA A 4 -5.83 -7.26 -5.63
CA ALA A 4 -5.79 -8.47 -4.81
C ALA A 4 -4.42 -8.72 -4.17
N ALA A 5 -3.31 -8.46 -4.89
CA ALA A 5 -1.97 -8.62 -4.35
C ALA A 5 -1.67 -7.60 -3.23
N LEU A 6 -2.19 -6.36 -3.36
CA LEU A 6 -2.07 -5.36 -2.30
C LEU A 6 -2.90 -5.73 -1.07
N MET A 7 -4.08 -6.34 -1.26
CA MET A 7 -4.92 -6.84 -0.15
C MET A 7 -4.24 -7.99 0.60
N GLU A 8 -3.46 -8.82 -0.09
CA GLU A 8 -2.59 -9.85 0.50
C GLU A 8 -1.30 -9.28 1.13
N MET A 9 -1.19 -7.94 1.21
CA MET A 9 -0.04 -7.21 1.76
C MET A 9 1.29 -7.55 1.04
N ASP A 10 1.23 -7.79 -0.28
CA ASP A 10 2.41 -8.02 -1.11
C ASP A 10 3.27 -6.75 -1.22
N VAL A 11 4.44 -6.80 -0.58
CA VAL A 11 5.40 -5.70 -0.51
C VAL A 11 5.96 -5.36 -1.90
N ASP A 12 6.20 -6.34 -2.77
CA ASP A 12 6.73 -6.09 -4.12
C ASP A 12 5.71 -5.30 -4.96
N SER A 13 4.43 -5.64 -4.82
CA SER A 13 3.33 -4.91 -5.42
C SER A 13 3.21 -3.49 -4.84
N ALA A 14 3.32 -3.33 -3.52
CA ALA A 14 3.26 -2.03 -2.85
C ALA A 14 4.40 -1.10 -3.30
N MET A 15 5.61 -1.63 -3.45
CA MET A 15 6.80 -0.86 -3.90
C MET A 15 6.65 -0.27 -5.31
N LEU A 16 5.82 -0.87 -6.17
CA LEU A 16 5.55 -0.35 -7.51
C LEU A 16 4.47 0.74 -7.51
N VAL A 17 3.58 0.74 -6.52
CA VAL A 17 2.40 1.62 -6.50
C VAL A 17 2.62 2.83 -5.60
N LEU A 18 3.28 2.67 -4.45
CA LEU A 18 3.60 3.76 -3.52
C LEU A 18 4.23 4.99 -4.19
N PRO A 19 5.20 4.86 -5.11
CA PRO A 19 5.81 6.01 -5.79
C PRO A 19 4.83 6.80 -6.67
N ARG A 20 3.71 6.20 -7.08
CA ARG A 20 2.71 6.83 -7.95
C ARG A 20 1.69 7.66 -7.18
N VAL A 21 1.56 7.41 -5.88
CA VAL A 21 0.56 8.04 -5.01
C VAL A 21 1.18 8.87 -3.88
N SER A 22 2.50 8.84 -3.70
CA SER A 22 3.22 9.69 -2.76
C SER A 22 3.86 10.89 -3.46
N ALA A 23 3.95 12.02 -2.76
CA ALA A 23 4.68 13.20 -3.19
C ALA A 23 5.55 13.72 -2.03
N PRO A 24 6.89 13.69 -2.12
CA PRO A 24 7.69 13.22 -3.26
C PRO A 24 7.53 11.70 -3.54
N ALA A 25 7.79 11.30 -4.77
CA ALA A 25 7.73 9.89 -5.16
C ALA A 25 8.81 9.08 -4.44
N LEU A 26 8.40 8.04 -3.72
CA LEU A 26 9.32 7.15 -3.02
C LEU A 26 10.18 6.35 -4.00
N THR A 27 11.47 6.22 -3.74
CA THR A 27 12.39 5.43 -4.57
C THR A 27 12.53 4.01 -4.04
N LYS A 28 12.92 3.06 -4.91
CA LYS A 28 13.13 1.67 -4.49
C LYS A 28 14.14 1.51 -3.33
N PRO A 29 15.30 2.20 -3.32
CA PRO A 29 16.22 2.10 -2.20
C PRO A 29 15.61 2.57 -0.87
N GLU A 30 14.82 3.66 -0.89
CA GLU A 30 14.15 4.17 0.32
C GLU A 30 13.13 3.17 0.87
N LEU A 31 12.39 2.50 -0.01
CA LEU A 31 11.41 1.48 0.36
C LEU A 31 12.08 0.22 0.93
N ILE A 32 13.20 -0.21 0.36
CA ILE A 32 13.96 -1.37 0.84
C ILE A 32 14.61 -1.11 2.21
N LEU A 33 15.04 0.13 2.45
CA LEU A 33 15.62 0.54 3.74
C LEU A 33 14.54 0.90 4.78
N MET A 34 13.26 0.91 4.39
CA MET A 34 12.17 1.24 5.29
C MET A 34 11.90 0.09 6.27
N ASN A 35 11.51 0.44 7.49
CA ASN A 35 11.11 -0.54 8.49
C ASN A 35 9.90 -1.36 7.97
N PRO A 36 9.93 -2.70 8.10
CA PRO A 36 8.81 -3.55 7.70
C PRO A 36 7.45 -3.14 8.29
N ALA A 37 7.43 -2.61 9.53
CA ALA A 37 6.20 -2.13 10.15
C ALA A 37 5.61 -0.90 9.41
N ASP A 38 6.47 0.02 8.98
CA ASP A 38 6.04 1.21 8.24
C ASP A 38 5.58 0.84 6.83
N MET A 39 6.25 -0.12 6.19
CA MET A 39 5.81 -0.70 4.91
C MET A 39 4.42 -1.32 4.99
N LEU A 40 4.13 -2.06 6.06
CA LEU A 40 2.80 -2.64 6.26
C LEU A 40 1.73 -1.55 6.42
N ASN A 41 2.01 -0.54 7.25
CA ASN A 41 1.09 0.59 7.46
C ASN A 41 0.83 1.36 6.17
N LEU A 42 1.87 1.66 5.39
CA LEU A 42 1.73 2.35 4.11
C LEU A 42 0.96 1.49 3.09
N THR A 43 1.16 0.18 3.10
CA THR A 43 0.42 -0.74 2.23
C THR A 43 -1.06 -0.79 2.62
N LYS A 44 -1.38 -0.79 3.92
CA LYS A 44 -2.76 -0.71 4.40
C LYS A 44 -3.46 0.57 3.94
N GLU A 45 -2.83 1.72 4.15
CA GLU A 45 -3.35 3.01 3.69
C GLU A 45 -3.50 3.08 2.17
N LEU A 46 -2.57 2.47 1.43
CA LEU A 46 -2.65 2.36 -0.01
C LEU A 46 -3.87 1.54 -0.47
N VAL A 47 -4.11 0.39 0.15
CA VAL A 47 -5.29 -0.44 -0.13
C VAL A 47 -6.57 0.36 0.16
N LEU A 48 -6.63 1.02 1.31
CA LEU A 48 -7.77 1.86 1.70
C LEU A 48 -8.04 2.99 0.70
N PHE A 49 -6.98 3.64 0.22
CA PHE A 49 -7.07 4.71 -0.78
C PHE A 49 -7.59 4.21 -2.14
N LEU A 50 -7.19 3.01 -2.57
CA LEU A 50 -7.58 2.43 -3.86
C LEU A 50 -8.96 1.76 -3.85
N LEU A 51 -9.48 1.42 -2.67
CA LEU A 51 -10.80 0.81 -2.54
C LEU A 51 -11.93 1.85 -2.74
N PRO A 52 -13.01 1.50 -3.46
CA PRO A 52 -14.21 2.32 -3.50
C PRO A 52 -14.83 2.45 -2.11
N LYS A 53 -15.38 3.62 -1.76
CA LYS A 53 -15.99 3.89 -0.45
C LYS A 53 -17.08 2.88 -0.03
N SER A 54 -17.71 2.21 -0.99
CA SER A 54 -18.71 1.17 -0.74
C SER A 54 -18.13 -0.13 -0.17
N VAL A 55 -16.83 -0.37 -0.36
CA VAL A 55 -16.11 -1.60 0.06
C VAL A 55 -15.20 -1.32 1.27
N THR A 56 -14.88 -0.05 1.53
CA THR A 56 -14.07 0.40 2.67
C THR A 56 -14.64 -0.04 4.02
N SER A 57 -15.97 -0.12 4.16
CA SER A 57 -16.63 -0.49 5.42
C SER A 57 -16.28 -1.89 5.91
N ASP A 58 -16.00 -2.83 5.01
CA ASP A 58 -15.61 -4.19 5.39
C ASP A 58 -14.16 -4.25 5.89
N PHE A 59 -13.29 -3.38 5.38
CA PHE A 59 -11.86 -3.35 5.71
C PHE A 59 -11.51 -2.55 6.98
N GLN A 60 -12.42 -1.68 7.45
CA GLN A 60 -12.22 -0.90 8.68
C GLN A 60 -12.71 -1.61 9.95
N ASN A 61 -13.47 -2.70 9.80
CA ASN A 61 -14.04 -3.46 10.92
C ASN A 61 -13.20 -4.68 11.35
N ASP A 62 -12.06 -4.93 10.69
CA ASP A 62 -11.03 -5.92 11.04
C ASP A 62 -9.76 -5.25 11.59
#